data_AF-A0A1Y3ZPQ2-F1
#
_entry.id   AF-A0A1Y3ZPQ2-F1
#
_cell.length_a   1.000
_cell.length_b   1.000
_cell.length_c   1.000
_cell.angle_alpha   90.00
_cell.angle_beta   90.00
_cell.angle_gamma   90.00
#
_symmetry.space_group_name_H-M   'P 1'
#
loop_
_entity.id
_entity.type
_entity.pdbx_description
1 polymer ?
#
loop_
_entity_poly.entity_id
_entity_poly.type
_entity_poly.pdbx_seq_one_letter_code
_entity_poly.pdbx_strand_id
1 'polypeptide(L)' 'MKIERFEDSLAWQKAKELCIEIYLLFDKSHDFGFKDQIERATALIMNNITEGYERKSNVELRYRNNT' A
#
# COMPACT_ATOMS: atom_id res chain seq x y z
N MET A 1 -1.42 18.11 -11.62
CA MET A 1 -1.88 18.23 -10.22
C MET A 1 -0.68 18.05 -9.32
N LYS A 2 -0.42 18.99 -8.41
CA LYS A 2 0.67 18.86 -7.45
C LYS A 2 0.19 17.92 -6.33
N ILE A 3 1.00 16.93 -5.97
CA ILE A 3 0.72 16.05 -4.84
C ILE A 3 1.21 16.79 -3.59
N GLU A 4 0.30 17.26 -2.74
CA GLU A 4 0.64 17.98 -1.50
C GLU A 4 0.54 17.09 -0.28
N ARG A 5 -0.20 15.98 -0.38
CA ARG A 5 -0.26 14.88 0.59
C ARG A 5 -0.26 13.54 -0.14
N PHE A 6 0.07 12.45 0.56
CA PHE A 6 0.13 11.12 -0.08
C PHE A 6 -1.25 10.68 -0.60
N GLU A 7 -2.34 11.14 0.01
CA GLU A 7 -3.71 10.86 -0.41
C GLU A 7 -4.09 11.50 -1.76
N ASP A 8 -3.33 12.50 -2.21
CA ASP A 8 -3.53 13.10 -3.53
C ASP A 8 -2.94 12.21 -4.64
N SER A 9 -2.15 11.20 -4.28
CA SER A 9 -1.58 10.23 -5.22
C SER A 9 -2.66 9.27 -5.73
N LEU A 10 -2.82 9.19 -7.05
CA LEU A 10 -3.70 8.21 -7.69
C LEU A 10 -3.31 6.77 -7.30
N ALA A 11 -2.02 6.49 -7.13
CA ALA A 11 -1.56 5.17 -6.71
C ALA A 11 -2.03 4.83 -5.29
N TRP A 12 -1.98 5.79 -4.35
CA TRP A 12 -2.47 5.58 -2.98
C TRP A 12 -3.99 5.39 -2.96
N GLN A 13 -4.73 6.20 -3.73
CA GLN A 13 -6.18 6.07 -3.87
C GLN A 13 -6.59 4.70 -4.41
N LYS A 14 -5.91 4.22 -5.45
CA LYS A 14 -6.14 2.88 -6.02
C LYS A 14 -5.77 1.76 -5.04
N ALA A 15 -4.69 1.91 -4.29
CA ALA A 15 -4.32 0.96 -3.24
C ALA A 15 -5.37 0.89 -2.11
N LYS A 16 -5.96 2.03 -1.75
CA LYS A 16 -7.07 2.09 -0.78
C LYS A 16 -8.33 1.38 -1.30
N GLU A 17 -8.73 1.63 -2.54
CA GLU A 17 -9.86 0.94 -3.18
C GLU A 17 -9.64 -0.58 -3.17
N LEU A 18 -8.46 -1.04 -3.59
CA LEU A 18 -8.09 -2.45 -3.55
C LEU A 18 -8.14 -3.04 -2.14
N CYS A 19 -7.66 -2.30 -1.14
CA CYS A 19 -7.73 -2.73 0.26
C CYS A 19 -9.18 -2.97 0.70
N ILE A 20 -10.07 -2.03 0.41
CA ILE A 20 -11.49 -2.17 0.73
C ILE A 20 -12.09 -3.40 0.03
N GLU A 21 -11.79 -3.58 -1.26
CA GLU A 21 -12.28 -4.74 -2.03
C GLU A 21 -11.81 -6.08 -1.44
N ILE A 22 -10.54 -6.16 -1.03
CA ILE A 22 -9.98 -7.36 -0.41
C ILE A 22 -10.65 -7.67 0.95
N TYR A 23 -10.79 -6.67 1.82
CA TYR A 23 -11.46 -6.87 3.11
C TYR A 23 -12.91 -7.34 2.92
N LEU A 24 -13.64 -6.78 1.94
CA LEU A 24 -15.00 -7.22 1.61
C LEU A 24 -15.04 -8.63 1.01
N LEU A 25 -14.08 -8.97 0.15
CA LEU A 25 -13.98 -10.30 -0.47
C LEU A 25 -13.75 -11.40 0.58
N PHE A 26 -12.93 -11.11 1.60
CA PHE A 26 -12.58 -12.06 2.66
C PHE A 26 -13.47 -11.98 3.90
N ASP A 27 -14.50 -11.13 3.92
CA ASP A 27 -15.39 -10.92 5.07
C ASP A 27 -15.92 -12.24 5.66
N LYS A 28 -16.38 -13.15 4.78
CA LYS A 28 -16.96 -14.46 5.15
C LYS A 28 -15.96 -15.63 5.07
N SER A 29 -14.69 -15.36 4.82
CA SER A 29 -13.67 -16.40 4.80
C SER A 29 -13.37 -16.88 6.23
N HIS A 30 -13.37 -18.20 6.40
CA HIS A 30 -12.99 -18.85 7.66
C HIS A 30 -11.53 -19.33 7.64
N ASP A 31 -10.82 -19.16 6.52
CA ASP A 31 -9.37 -19.33 6.48
C ASP A 31 -8.69 -18.07 7.03
N PHE A 32 -8.66 -17.97 8.36
CA PHE A 32 -8.16 -16.78 9.05
C PHE A 32 -6.66 -16.54 8.80
N GLY A 33 -5.89 -17.60 8.57
CA GLY A 33 -4.45 -17.49 8.32
C GLY A 33 -4.15 -16.91 6.94
N PHE A 34 -4.86 -17.37 5.91
CA PHE A 34 -4.73 -16.81 4.56
C PHE A 34 -5.34 -15.41 4.48
N LYS A 35 -6.53 -15.20 5.09
CA LYS A 35 -7.21 -13.90 5.17
C LYS A 35 -6.29 -12.82 5.76
N ASP A 36 -5.71 -13.06 6.94
CA ASP A 36 -4.84 -12.08 7.61
C ASP A 36 -3.63 -11.71 6.74
N GLN A 37 -2.99 -12.70 6.10
CA GLN A 37 -1.84 -12.45 5.24
C GLN A 37 -2.19 -11.57 4.04
N ILE A 38 -3.33 -11.83 3.39
CA ILE A 38 -3.77 -11.07 2.21
C ILE A 38 -4.23 -9.65 2.59
N GLU A 39 -5.02 -9.51 3.65
CA GLU A 39 -5.47 -8.21 4.16
C GLU A 39 -4.27 -7.33 4.54
N ARG A 40 -3.31 -7.88 5.30
CA ARG A 40 -2.10 -7.16 5.71
C ARG A 40 -1.20 -6.81 4.52
N ALA A 41 -1.00 -7.73 3.58
CA ALA A 41 -0.22 -7.46 2.38
C ALA A 41 -0.82 -6.30 1.57
N THR A 42 -2.15 -6.23 1.49
CA THR A 42 -2.83 -5.15 0.77
C THR A 42 -2.70 -3.81 1.49
N ALA A 43 -2.82 -3.79 2.81
CA ALA A 43 -2.60 -2.58 3.61
C ALA A 43 -1.14 -2.05 3.51
N LEU A 44 -0.16 -2.95 3.38
CA LEU A 44 1.26 -2.58 3.23
C LEU A 44 1.54 -1.79 1.94
N ILE A 45 0.73 -1.92 0.90
CA ILE A 45 0.88 -1.13 -0.33
C ILE A 45 0.68 0.36 -0.04
N MET A 46 -0.38 0.71 0.70
CA MET A 46 -0.64 2.09 1.13
C MET A 46 0.50 2.61 2.02
N ASN A 47 0.95 1.79 2.98
CA ASN A 47 2.04 2.18 3.88
C ASN A 47 3.35 2.47 3.12
N ASN A 48 3.70 1.63 2.13
CA ASN A 48 4.90 1.86 1.30
C ASN A 48 4.81 3.16 0.50
N ILE A 49 3.62 3.51 0.00
CA ILE A 49 3.41 4.76 -0.74
C ILE A 49 3.49 5.95 0.22
N THR A 50 2.86 5.87 1.39
CA THR A 50 2.94 6.91 2.42
C THR A 50 4.37 7.12 2.90
N GLU A 51 5.09 6.04 3.24
CA GLU A 51 6.48 6.12 3.68
C GLU A 51 7.41 6.64 2.56
N GLY A 52 7.20 6.20 1.31
CA GLY A 52 7.90 6.76 0.14
C GLY A 52 7.62 8.24 -0.07
N TYR A 53 6.39 8.68 0.20
CA TYR A 53 5.99 10.08 0.13
C TYR A 53 6.57 10.91 1.27
N GLU A 54 6.64 10.39 2.49
CA GLU A 54 7.22 11.08 3.66
C GLU A 54 8.74 11.17 3.57
N ARG A 55 9.40 10.20 2.93
CA ARG A 55 10.85 10.16 2.67
C ARG A 55 11.39 11.24 1.71
N LYS A 56 10.72 12.39 1.55
CA LYS A 56 10.99 13.50 0.59
C LYS A 56 12.45 14.01 0.46
N SER A 57 13.45 13.47 1.16
CA SER A 57 14.83 13.96 1.08
C SER A 57 15.97 12.93 1.08
N ASN A 58 15.81 11.61 0.87
CA ASN A 58 17.01 10.76 0.77
C ASN A 58 17.02 9.65 -0.28
N VAL A 59 18.17 9.60 -0.95
CA VAL A 59 18.59 8.83 -2.12
C VAL A 59 18.64 7.32 -1.79
N GLU A 60 17.50 6.66 -1.65
CA GLU A 60 17.48 5.22 -1.33
C GLU A 60 16.98 4.34 -2.50
N LEU A 61 16.30 4.92 -3.50
CA LEU A 61 15.85 4.19 -4.70
C LEU A 61 16.99 3.61 -5.57
N ARG A 62 18.27 3.99 -5.31
CA ARG A 62 19.42 3.52 -6.12
C ARG A 62 20.05 2.22 -5.61
N TYR A 63 19.79 1.79 -4.36
CA TYR A 63 20.51 0.65 -3.77
C TYR A 63 19.83 -0.72 -3.97
N ARG A 64 18.58 -0.78 -4.45
CA ARG A 64 17.87 -2.05 -4.69
C ARG A 64 17.93 -2.59 -6.14
N ASN A 65 18.68 -1.94 -7.02
CA ASN A 65 18.86 -2.36 -8.43
C ASN A 65 20.30 -2.80 -8.76
N ASN A 66 21.15 -3.05 -7.75
CA ASN A 66 22.55 -3.47 -7.92
C ASN A 66 22.85 -4.85 -7.29
N THR A 67 21.88 -5.76 -7.30
CA THR A 67 22.11 -7.21 -7.28
C THR A 67 21.87 -7.77 -8.66
#